data_AF-A0A6V7Q4J0-F1
#
_entry.id   AF-A0A6V7Q4J0-F1
#
_cell.length_a   1.000
_cell.length_b   1.000
_cell.length_c   1.000
_cell.angle_alpha   90.00
_cell.angle_beta   90.00
_cell.angle_gamma   90.00
#
_symmetry.space_group_name_H-M   'P 1'
#
loop_
_entity.id
_entity.type
_entity.pdbx_description
1 polymer ?
#
loop_
_entity_poly.entity_id
_entity_poly.type
_entity_poly.pdbx_seq_one_letter_code
_entity_poly.pdbx_strand_id
1 'polypeptide(L)'
;MVDIHASILFQALRTENHYLRIQDDSLIGDTSSVDVSTRKNMEDLIQIGNDLLKKPAARVNLETGTYEPIARGGTNADAIDHFAKKLSEEKKRRHAKLNS
;
A
#
# COMPACT_ATOMS: atom_id res chain seq x y z
N MET A 1 -9.40 -11.01 -2.73
CA MET A 1 -9.42 -12.29 -1.99
C MET A 1 -8.29 -12.37 -0.95
N VAL A 2 -7.01 -12.34 -1.33
CA VAL A 2 -5.90 -12.39 -0.34
C VAL A 2 -5.90 -11.19 0.61
N ASP A 3 -6.16 -10.00 0.06
CA ASP A 3 -6.28 -8.73 0.77
C ASP A 3 -7.40 -8.72 1.83
N ILE A 4 -8.53 -9.36 1.54
CA ILE A 4 -9.65 -9.51 2.47
C ILE A 4 -9.24 -10.37 3.66
N HIS A 5 -8.60 -11.53 3.43
CA HIS A 5 -8.14 -12.40 4.51
C HIS A 5 -7.10 -11.71 5.41
N ALA A 6 -6.15 -10.99 4.82
CA ALA A 6 -5.19 -10.18 5.56
C ALA A 6 -5.91 -9.11 6.40
N SER A 7 -6.85 -8.38 5.79
CA SER A 7 -7.61 -7.34 6.48
C SER A 7 -8.42 -7.88 7.66
N ILE A 8 -9.07 -9.04 7.50
CA ILE A 8 -9.79 -9.73 8.59
C ILE A 8 -8.84 -10.06 9.74
N LEU A 9 -7.68 -10.64 9.44
CA LEU A 9 -6.71 -11.03 10.48
C LEU A 9 -6.25 -9.82 11.30
N PHE A 10 -5.82 -8.74 10.63
CA PHE A 10 -5.33 -7.55 11.32
C PHE A 10 -6.44 -6.82 12.09
N GLN A 11 -7.67 -6.78 11.57
CA GLN A 11 -8.81 -6.21 12.30
C GLN A 11 -9.20 -7.07 13.52
N ALA A 12 -9.22 -8.40 13.40
CA ALA A 12 -9.50 -9.30 14.51
C ALA A 12 -8.48 -9.15 15.66
N LEU A 13 -7.23 -8.86 15.31
CA LEU A 13 -6.15 -8.58 16.27
C LEU A 13 -6.10 -7.12 16.74
N ARG A 14 -7.03 -6.25 16.31
CA ARG A 14 -7.05 -4.80 16.61
C ARG A 14 -5.73 -4.10 16.23
N THR A 15 -5.16 -4.53 15.11
CA THR A 15 -3.87 -4.06 14.58
C THR A 15 -4.00 -3.66 13.12
N GLU A 16 -5.17 -3.21 12.68
CA GLU A 16 -5.47 -2.81 11.31
C GLU A 16 -4.51 -1.74 10.74
N ASN A 17 -3.89 -0.94 11.61
CA ASN A 17 -2.88 0.07 11.23
C ASN A 17 -1.47 -0.52 10.98
N HIS A 18 -1.30 -1.83 11.12
CA HIS A 18 -0.07 -2.57 10.82
C HIS A 18 -0.12 -3.29 9.46
N TYR A 19 -1.23 -3.16 8.73
CA TYR A 19 -1.38 -3.65 7.37
C TYR A 19 -1.55 -2.47 6.40
N LEU A 20 -0.62 -2.37 5.45
CA LEU A 20 -0.65 -1.37 4.39
C LEU A 20 -0.79 -2.08 3.04
N ARG A 21 -1.83 -1.74 2.28
CA ARG A 21 -2.08 -2.24 0.93
C ARG A 21 -2.06 -1.07 -0.05
N ILE A 22 -1.07 -1.06 -0.94
CA ILE A 22 -0.99 -0.12 -2.06
C ILE A 22 -1.38 -0.87 -3.33
N GLN A 23 -2.43 -0.42 -3.99
CA GLN A 23 -2.97 -1.05 -5.20
C GLN A 23 -3.68 0.01 -6.03
N ASP A 24 -3.62 -0.15 -7.35
CA ASP A 24 -4.48 0.55 -8.30
C ASP A 24 -5.38 -0.47 -9.01
N ASP A 25 -6.68 -0.21 -9.05
CA ASP A 25 -7.72 -1.03 -9.68
C ASP A 25 -8.31 -0.36 -10.94
N SER A 26 -7.74 0.77 -11.36
CA SER A 26 -8.23 1.58 -12.49
C SER A 26 -7.48 1.34 -13.79
N LEU A 27 -6.59 0.35 -13.85
CA LEU A 27 -5.81 -0.01 -15.04
C LEU A 27 -6.73 -0.49 -16.18
N ILE A 28 -6.53 0.06 -17.37
CA ILE A 28 -7.31 -0.26 -18.57
C ILE A 28 -6.42 -0.31 -19.82
N GLY A 29 -6.88 -1.01 -20.85
CA GLY A 29 -6.16 -1.12 -22.14
C GLY A 29 -4.75 -1.70 -21.95
N ASP A 30 -3.76 -1.08 -22.59
CA ASP A 30 -2.36 -1.55 -22.53
C ASP A 30 -1.78 -1.57 -21.11
N THR A 31 -2.24 -0.66 -20.24
CA THR A 31 -1.75 -0.56 -18.84
C THR A 31 -2.21 -1.72 -17.96
N SER A 32 -3.25 -2.45 -18.35
CA SER A 32 -3.67 -3.68 -17.66
C SER A 32 -3.04 -4.94 -18.26
N SER A 33 -2.31 -4.83 -19.38
CA SER A 33 -1.59 -5.96 -19.97
C SER A 33 -0.24 -6.19 -19.29
N VAL A 34 0.12 -7.45 -19.11
CA VAL A 34 1.36 -7.86 -18.42
C VAL A 34 2.55 -8.03 -19.37
N ASP A 35 2.32 -8.02 -20.68
CA ASP A 35 3.30 -8.32 -21.74
C ASP A 35 3.56 -7.13 -22.69
N VAL A 36 2.84 -6.01 -22.55
CA VAL A 36 3.01 -4.82 -23.40
C VAL A 36 4.10 -3.92 -22.83
N SER A 37 5.34 -4.15 -23.23
CA SER A 37 6.52 -3.38 -22.77
C SER A 37 6.90 -2.22 -23.70
N THR A 38 5.93 -1.58 -24.36
CA THR A 38 6.22 -0.41 -25.21
C THR A 38 6.67 0.76 -24.33
N ARG A 39 7.54 1.64 -24.86
CA ARG A 39 8.01 2.81 -24.11
C ARG A 39 6.86 3.67 -23.57
N LYS A 40 5.84 3.88 -24.41
CA LYS A 40 4.63 4.63 -24.04
C LYS A 40 3.92 3.98 -22.85
N ASN A 41 3.65 2.67 -22.91
CA ASN A 41 2.96 1.98 -21.83
C ASN A 41 3.75 2.03 -20.51
N MET A 42 5.09 1.91 -20.59
CA MET A 42 5.96 2.04 -19.41
C MET A 42 5.92 3.45 -18.80
N GLU A 43 5.92 4.50 -19.63
CA GLU A 43 5.79 5.89 -19.19
C GLU A 43 4.41 6.13 -18.54
N ASP A 44 3.34 5.59 -19.13
CA ASP A 44 1.97 5.66 -18.59
C ASP A 44 1.88 4.94 -17.23
N LEU A 45 2.47 3.75 -17.08
CA LEU A 45 2.54 3.00 -15.80
C LEU A 45 3.33 3.74 -14.71
N ILE A 46 4.44 4.41 -15.06
CA ILE A 46 5.19 5.27 -14.13
C ILE A 46 4.30 6.41 -13.65
N GLN A 47 3.57 7.05 -14.56
CA GLN A 47 2.67 8.15 -14.21
C GLN A 47 1.55 7.68 -13.27
N ILE A 48 0.94 6.52 -13.56
CA ILE A 48 -0.07 5.91 -12.68
C ILE A 48 0.51 5.64 -11.30
N GLY A 49 1.73 5.09 -11.20
CA GLY A 49 2.40 4.89 -9.91
C GLY A 49 2.61 6.19 -9.13
N ASN A 50 3.06 7.25 -9.80
CA ASN A 50 3.25 8.57 -9.19
C ASN A 50 1.94 9.20 -8.72
N ASP A 51 0.85 9.00 -9.46
CA ASP A 51 -0.46 9.51 -9.07
C ASP A 51 -1.10 8.66 -7.96
N LEU A 52 -0.86 7.36 -7.94
CA LEU A 52 -1.26 6.47 -6.84
C LEU A 52 -0.66 6.91 -5.51
N LEU A 53 0.59 7.39 -5.48
CA LEU A 53 1.22 7.95 -4.27
C LEU A 53 0.43 9.13 -3.68
N LYS A 54 -0.24 9.92 -4.53
CA LYS A 54 -1.02 11.10 -4.11
C LYS A 54 -2.45 10.74 -3.68
N LYS A 55 -2.95 9.56 -4.06
CA LYS A 55 -4.30 9.10 -3.65
C LYS A 55 -4.36 8.89 -2.13
N PRO A 56 -5.53 9.08 -1.50
CA PRO A 56 -5.71 8.78 -0.08
C PRO A 56 -5.37 7.33 0.23
N ALA A 57 -4.75 7.09 1.40
CA ALA A 57 -4.57 5.73 1.89
C ALA A 57 -5.93 5.11 2.15
N ALA A 58 -6.17 3.92 1.61
CA ALA A 58 -7.45 3.24 1.66
C ALA A 58 -7.35 1.85 2.27
N ARG A 59 -8.45 1.38 2.84
CA ARG A 59 -8.60 0.03 3.39
C ARG A 59 -9.86 -0.60 2.83
N VAL A 60 -9.83 -1.90 2.60
CA VAL A 60 -11.03 -2.64 2.20
C VAL A 60 -12.06 -2.62 3.34
N ASN A 61 -13.27 -2.19 3.02
CA ASN A 61 -14.45 -2.39 3.85
C ASN A 61 -14.89 -3.84 3.68
N LEU A 62 -14.95 -4.59 4.79
CA LEU A 62 -15.25 -6.02 4.76
C LEU A 62 -16.71 -6.34 4.44
N GLU A 63 -17.62 -5.38 4.64
CA GLU A 63 -19.04 -5.55 4.34
C GLU A 63 -19.31 -5.35 2.85
N THR A 64 -18.69 -4.34 2.24
CA THR A 64 -18.93 -3.96 0.84
C THR A 64 -17.90 -4.56 -0.12
N GLY A 65 -16.74 -4.96 0.37
CA GLY A 65 -15.59 -5.40 -0.42
C GLY A 65 -14.87 -4.26 -1.15
N THR A 66 -15.25 -3.00 -0.93
CA THR A 66 -14.68 -1.83 -1.63
C THR A 66 -13.59 -1.16 -0.81
N TYR A 67 -12.61 -0.54 -1.48
CA TYR A 67 -11.59 0.25 -0.81
C TYR A 67 -12.12 1.63 -0.45
N GLU A 68 -12.05 1.96 0.84
CA GLU A 68 -12.50 3.24 1.39
C GLU A 68 -11.33 4.01 2.00
N PRO A 69 -11.26 5.34 1.82
CA PRO A 69 -10.23 6.16 2.46
C PRO A 69 -10.24 6.02 3.98
N ILE A 70 -9.06 5.89 4.57
CA ILE A 70 -8.89 5.84 6.02
C ILE A 70 -9.02 7.26 6.57
N ALA A 71 -9.94 7.47 7.52
CA ALA A 71 -10.10 8.77 8.18
C ALA A 71 -8.78 9.22 8.82
N ARG A 72 -8.28 10.40 8.43
CA ARG A 72 -6.97 10.95 8.86
C ARG A 72 -5.77 10.05 8.52
N GLY A 73 -5.91 9.15 7.54
CA GLY A 73 -4.85 8.24 7.09
C GLY A 73 -3.79 8.86 6.18
N GLY A 74 -4.01 10.10 5.71
CA GLY A 74 -3.11 10.76 4.77
C GLY A 74 -3.17 10.16 3.36
N THR A 75 -2.13 10.43 2.58
CA THR A 75 -1.92 9.85 1.25
C THR A 75 -1.18 8.52 1.33
N ASN A 76 -1.13 7.78 0.22
CA ASN A 76 -0.30 6.59 0.11
C ASN A 76 1.19 6.91 0.33
N ALA A 77 1.67 8.06 -0.12
CA ALA A 77 3.04 8.52 0.15
C ALA A 77 3.28 8.67 1.67
N ASP A 78 2.39 9.35 2.38
CA ASP A 78 2.51 9.54 3.84
C ASP A 78 2.53 8.19 4.58
N ALA A 79 1.69 7.25 4.15
CA ALA A 79 1.63 5.91 4.74
C ALA A 79 2.93 5.12 4.50
N ILE A 80 3.52 5.23 3.31
CA ILE A 80 4.82 4.61 2.98
C ILE A 80 5.95 5.25 3.79
N ASP A 81 5.99 6.57 3.92
CA ASP A 81 7.00 7.28 4.72
C ASP A 81 6.95 6.86 6.19
N HIS A 82 5.74 6.77 6.75
CA HIS A 82 5.55 6.28 8.11
C HIS A 82 5.99 4.81 8.25
N PHE A 83 5.70 3.97 7.26
CA PHE A 83 6.15 2.57 7.25
C PHE A 83 7.68 2.46 7.17
N ALA A 84 8.32 3.26 6.31
CA ALA A 84 9.77 3.31 6.17
C ALA A 84 10.45 3.74 7.48
N LYS A 85 9.87 4.70 8.21
CA LYS A 85 10.34 5.10 9.55
C LYS A 85 10.32 3.92 10.53
N LYS A 86 9.20 3.18 10.60
CA LYS A 86 9.08 1.98 11.48
C LYS A 86 10.15 0.94 11.15
N LEU A 87 10.38 0.66 9.87
CA LEU A 87 11.42 -0.29 9.44
C LEU A 87 12.82 0.16 9.86
N SER A 88 13.13 1.45 9.69
CA SER A 88 14.42 2.04 10.09
C SER A 88 14.65 1.96 11.60
N GLU A 89 13.63 2.28 12.40
CA GLU A 89 13.67 2.19 13.86
C GLU A 89 13.87 0.74 14.34
N GLU A 90 13.14 -0.21 13.77
CA GLU A 90 13.31 -1.64 14.12
C GLU A 90 14.71 -2.15 13.75
N LYS A 91 15.24 -1.77 12.58
CA LYS A 91 16.62 -2.11 12.19
C LYS A 91 17.62 -1.60 13.22
N LYS A 92 17.52 -0.33 13.63
CA LYS A 92 18.39 0.29 14.65
C LYS A 92 18.29 -0.46 15.99
N ARG A 93 17.08 -0.79 16.43
CA ARG A 93 16.83 -1.52 17.68
C ARG A 93 17.50 -2.90 17.67
N ARG A 94 17.43 -3.64 16.56
CA ARG A 94 18.10 -4.95 16.42
C ARG A 94 19.62 -4.82 16.47
N HIS A 95 20.20 -3.83 15.80
CA HIS A 95 21.64 -3.58 15.87
C HIS A 95 22.09 -3.20 17.29
N ALA A 96 21.34 -2.36 17.99
CA ALA A 96 21.66 -2.01 19.37
C ALA A 96 21.68 -3.24 20.29
N LYS A 97 20.72 -4.16 20.13
CA LYS A 97 20.64 -5.41 20.90
C LYS A 97 21.77 -6.40 20.58
N LEU A 98 22.29 -6.40 19.35
CA LEU A 98 23.42 -7.25 18.97
C LEU A 98 24.76 -6.72 19.52
N ASN A 99 24.83 -5.42 19.79
CA ASN A 99 26.03 -4.74 20.28
C ASN A 99 26.03 -4.53 21.80
N SER A 100 25.00 -5.04 22.51
CA SER A 100 24.83 -5.01 23.97
C SER A 100 25.05 -6.38 24.57
#